data_AF-A0A954ZGQ8-F1
#
_entry.id   AF-A0A954ZGQ8-F1
#
_cell.length_a   1.000
_cell.length_b   1.000
_cell.length_c   1.000
_cell.angle_alpha   90.00
_cell.angle_beta   90.00
_cell.angle_gamma   90.00
#
_symmetry.space_group_name_H-M   'P 1'
#
loop_
_entity.id
_entity.type
_entity.pdbx_description
1 polymer ?
#
loop_
_entity_poly.entity_id
_entity_poly.type
_entity_poly.pdbx_seq_one_letter_code
_entity_poly.pdbx_strand_id
1 'polypeptide(L)'
;MVAPLVGKQIARRRAWRFGPGLLVTAAFIGPGTVTKATSVGAAYGYTLLWSVVFAVITAIVFQEMSARLGVVRGIGLGDAIRGTFTGRPLRYIAIGVVVSAIGVGNAAYQTGNLLGAATGLEGLAGGESSTWVMLLSAITIVLLWLGHYQWLTRLLVALVLLMSVAFLAAAAAVRPPAGELLAGVSVPYVPTGSWADV
;
A
#
# COMPACT_ATOMS: atom_id res chain seq x y z
N MET A 1 11.38 -19.95 -49.31
CA MET A 1 11.84 -18.61 -48.90
C MET A 1 10.89 -18.06 -47.85
N VAL A 2 11.04 -18.42 -46.57
CA VAL A 2 10.25 -17.84 -45.47
C VAL A 2 11.09 -17.79 -44.20
N ALA A 3 11.59 -16.60 -43.89
CA ALA A 3 11.92 -16.06 -42.56
C ALA A 3 12.02 -14.53 -42.73
N PRO A 4 11.84 -13.67 -41.70
CA PRO A 4 11.32 -13.88 -40.34
C PRO A 4 10.29 -12.80 -39.91
N LEU A 5 9.08 -13.16 -39.47
CA LEU A 5 8.12 -12.18 -38.91
C LEU A 5 7.92 -12.26 -37.38
N VAL A 6 8.59 -13.20 -36.70
CA VAL A 6 8.40 -13.43 -35.26
C VAL A 6 9.15 -12.41 -34.38
N GLY A 7 10.23 -11.80 -34.88
CA GLY A 7 11.09 -10.89 -34.08
C GLY A 7 10.49 -9.52 -33.74
N LYS A 8 9.66 -8.95 -34.62
CA LYS A 8 9.14 -7.57 -34.44
C LYS A 8 7.90 -7.45 -33.54
N GLN A 9 7.15 -8.53 -33.32
CA GLN A 9 5.98 -8.49 -32.43
C GLN A 9 6.33 -8.65 -30.94
N ILE A 10 7.45 -9.31 -30.62
CA ILE A 10 7.96 -9.42 -29.24
C ILE A 10 8.62 -8.10 -28.79
N ALA A 11 9.36 -7.44 -29.68
CA ALA A 11 10.04 -6.18 -29.38
C ALA A 11 9.07 -5.01 -29.08
N ARG A 12 7.89 -5.00 -29.70
CA ARG A 12 6.93 -3.88 -29.58
C ARG A 12 5.99 -3.99 -28.36
N ARG A 13 5.96 -5.14 -27.67
CA ARG A 13 5.11 -5.36 -26.47
C ARG A 13 5.82 -5.12 -25.13
N ARG A 14 7.12 -4.79 -25.15
CA ARG A 14 7.97 -4.82 -23.95
C ARG A 14 8.18 -3.48 -23.23
N ALA A 15 7.99 -2.34 -23.92
CA ALA A 15 8.43 -1.05 -23.38
C ALA A 15 7.43 -0.39 -22.41
N TRP A 16 6.16 -0.81 -22.38
CA TRP A 16 5.08 -0.08 -21.68
C TRP A 16 4.12 -0.97 -20.88
N ARG A 17 4.55 -2.15 -20.45
CA ARG A 17 3.82 -2.85 -19.39
C ARG A 17 4.47 -2.45 -18.08
N PHE A 18 3.93 -1.42 -17.43
CA PHE A 18 4.15 -1.25 -16.01
C PHE A 18 4.00 -2.63 -15.35
N GLY A 19 5.08 -3.12 -14.75
CA GLY A 19 5.11 -4.47 -14.19
C GLY A 19 4.09 -4.61 -13.06
N PRO A 20 3.79 -5.84 -12.62
CA PRO A 20 2.92 -6.06 -11.46
C PRO A 20 3.39 -5.28 -10.22
N GLY A 21 4.68 -4.96 -10.13
CA GLY A 21 5.24 -4.10 -9.07
C GLY A 21 4.61 -2.70 -8.99
N LEU A 22 4.30 -2.04 -10.12
CA LEU A 22 3.66 -0.72 -10.07
C LEU A 22 2.23 -0.82 -9.51
N LEU A 23 1.49 -1.85 -9.93
CA LEU A 23 0.14 -2.12 -9.43
C LEU A 23 0.17 -2.36 -7.92
N VAL A 24 1.15 -3.12 -7.44
CA VAL A 24 1.37 -3.35 -6.01
C VAL A 24 1.67 -2.03 -5.31
N THR A 25 2.63 -1.22 -5.78
CA THR A 25 2.96 0.06 -5.14
C THR A 25 1.78 1.03 -5.11
N ALA A 26 0.97 1.08 -6.16
CA ALA A 26 -0.23 1.92 -6.19
C ALA A 26 -1.30 1.44 -5.21
N ALA A 27 -1.37 0.13 -4.91
CA ALA A 27 -2.28 -0.41 -3.91
C ALA A 27 -1.86 -0.11 -2.47
N PHE A 28 -0.56 0.10 -2.23
CA PHE A 28 0.00 0.41 -0.90
C PHE A 28 -0.07 1.89 -0.52
N ILE A 29 -0.32 2.78 -1.49
CA ILE A 29 -0.44 4.23 -1.25
C ILE A 29 -1.92 4.57 -1.15
N GLY A 30 -2.37 4.93 0.05
CA GLY A 30 -3.76 5.32 0.31
C GLY A 30 -3.89 6.61 1.12
N PRO A 31 -5.10 7.19 1.18
CA PRO A 31 -5.38 8.37 2.01
C PRO A 31 -5.11 8.09 3.49
N GLY A 32 -5.32 6.85 3.97
CA GLY A 32 -4.96 6.40 5.31
C GLY A 32 -3.48 6.61 5.64
N THR A 33 -2.60 6.15 4.76
CA THR A 33 -1.15 6.31 4.93
C THR A 33 -0.71 7.77 4.92
N VAL A 34 -1.29 8.61 4.05
CA VAL A 34 -0.93 10.04 3.97
C VAL A 34 -1.41 10.80 5.20
N THR A 35 -2.67 10.60 5.62
CA THR A 35 -3.22 11.26 6.82
C THR A 35 -2.44 10.86 8.07
N LYS A 36 -2.12 9.57 8.25
CA LYS A 36 -1.31 9.10 9.37
C LYS A 36 0.12 9.65 9.34
N ALA A 37 0.79 9.63 8.19
CA ALA A 37 2.13 10.19 8.06
C ALA A 37 2.14 11.70 8.38
N THR A 38 1.11 12.42 7.93
CA THR A 38 0.96 13.86 8.19
C THR A 38 0.70 14.14 9.67
N SER A 39 -0.19 13.40 10.32
CA SER A 39 -0.49 13.62 11.74
C SER A 39 0.68 13.25 12.65
N VAL A 40 1.40 12.16 12.35
CA VAL A 40 2.62 11.78 13.06
C VAL A 40 3.73 12.81 12.83
N GLY A 41 3.90 13.29 11.61
CA GLY A 41 4.87 14.35 11.30
C GLY A 41 4.54 15.67 12.00
N ALA A 42 3.27 16.02 12.11
CA ALA A 42 2.83 17.21 12.84
C ALA A 42 3.06 17.07 14.36
N ALA A 43 2.86 15.87 14.92
CA ALA A 43 3.02 15.63 16.36
C ALA A 43 4.48 15.44 16.79
N TYR A 44 5.30 14.77 15.98
CA TYR A 44 6.64 14.30 16.36
C TYR A 44 7.76 14.84 15.44
N GLY A 45 7.43 15.70 14.49
CA GLY A 45 8.38 16.21 13.51
C GLY A 45 9.02 15.08 12.70
N TYR A 46 10.35 15.15 12.52
CA TYR A 46 11.11 14.20 11.72
C TYR A 46 11.62 12.98 12.51
N THR A 47 11.39 12.93 13.83
CA THR A 47 11.98 11.93 14.74
C THR A 47 11.65 10.48 14.39
N LEU A 48 10.50 10.23 13.76
CA LEU A 48 10.04 8.88 13.40
C LEU A 48 10.36 8.50 11.95
N LEU A 49 11.09 9.33 11.18
CA LEU A 49 11.43 9.01 9.79
C LEU A 49 12.26 7.73 9.65
N TRP A 50 13.15 7.43 10.58
CA TRP A 50 13.93 6.18 10.60
C TRP A 50 13.02 4.94 10.55
N SER A 51 11.88 4.98 11.23
CA SER A 51 10.94 3.85 11.28
C SER A 51 10.24 3.65 9.93
N VAL A 52 9.96 4.73 9.21
CA VAL A 52 9.43 4.69 7.84
C VAL A 52 10.47 4.09 6.89
N VAL A 53 11.74 4.50 7.00
CA VAL A 53 12.83 3.93 6.19
C VAL A 53 12.98 2.44 6.44
N PHE A 54 12.98 2.02 7.71
CA PHE A 54 13.02 0.61 8.09
C PHE A 54 11.82 -0.17 7.54
N ALA A 55 10.61 0.38 7.62
CA ALA A 55 9.40 -0.22 7.08
C ALA A 55 9.48 -0.38 5.55
N VAL A 56 10.00 0.61 4.82
CA VAL A 56 10.19 0.55 3.36
C VAL A 56 11.19 -0.54 2.99
N ILE A 57 12.34 -0.62 3.68
CA ILE A 57 13.33 -1.68 3.44
C ILE A 57 12.70 -3.06 3.67
N THR A 58 11.99 -3.24 4.78
CA THR A 58 11.30 -4.49 5.11
C THR A 58 10.26 -4.86 4.05
N ALA A 59 9.47 -3.88 3.59
CA ALA A 59 8.48 -4.07 2.54
C ALA A 59 9.14 -4.49 1.21
N ILE A 60 10.26 -3.88 0.83
CA ILE A 60 11.01 -4.25 -0.38
C ILE A 60 11.48 -5.70 -0.29
N VAL A 61 12.07 -6.11 0.84
CA VAL A 61 12.54 -7.48 1.05
C VAL A 61 11.39 -8.49 0.94
N PHE A 62 10.28 -8.26 1.65
CA PHE A 62 9.13 -9.17 1.62
C PHE A 62 8.45 -9.22 0.25
N GLN A 63 8.35 -8.09 -0.44
CA GLN A 63 7.75 -8.03 -1.77
C GLN A 63 8.64 -8.73 -2.80
N GLU A 64 9.95 -8.58 -2.70
CA GLU A 64 10.93 -9.27 -3.55
C GLU A 64 10.85 -10.78 -3.33
N MET A 65 10.83 -11.26 -2.08
CA MET A 65 10.72 -12.69 -1.77
C MET A 65 9.42 -13.29 -2.32
N SER A 66 8.31 -12.58 -2.16
CA SER A 66 7.00 -13.00 -2.66
C SER A 66 6.95 -13.03 -4.19
N ALA A 67 7.54 -12.02 -4.83
CA ALA A 67 7.65 -11.96 -6.30
C ALA A 67 8.55 -13.09 -6.83
N ARG A 68 9.69 -13.35 -6.18
CA ARG A 68 10.62 -14.42 -6.53
C ARG A 68 9.96 -15.78 -6.45
N LEU A 69 9.18 -16.03 -5.39
CA LEU A 69 8.40 -17.27 -5.24
C LEU A 69 7.44 -17.47 -6.42
N GLY A 70 6.68 -16.43 -6.79
CA GLY A 70 5.76 -16.47 -7.93
C GLY A 70 6.46 -16.70 -9.27
N VAL A 71 7.62 -16.07 -9.50
CA VAL A 71 8.39 -16.22 -10.75
C VAL A 71 9.07 -17.58 -10.85
N VAL A 72 9.68 -18.07 -9.77
CA VAL A 72 10.49 -19.30 -9.77
C VAL A 72 9.62 -20.55 -9.64
N ARG A 73 8.62 -20.55 -8.76
CA ARG A 73 7.80 -21.73 -8.46
C ARG A 73 6.44 -21.70 -9.13
N GLY A 74 5.99 -20.56 -9.66
CA GLY A 74 4.68 -20.43 -10.29
C GLY A 74 3.49 -20.51 -9.32
N ILE A 75 3.73 -20.39 -8.02
CA ILE A 75 2.71 -20.51 -6.96
C ILE A 75 2.69 -19.27 -6.07
N GLY A 76 1.53 -18.98 -5.47
CA GLY A 76 1.37 -17.91 -4.50
C GLY A 76 1.91 -18.27 -3.12
N LEU A 77 2.14 -17.26 -2.27
CA LEU A 77 2.65 -17.44 -0.90
C LEU A 77 1.70 -18.33 -0.06
N GLY A 78 0.39 -18.15 -0.19
CA GLY A 78 -0.60 -18.97 0.52
C GLY A 78 -0.54 -20.45 0.14
N ASP A 79 -0.34 -20.74 -1.16
CA ASP A 79 -0.18 -22.12 -1.65
C ASP A 79 1.12 -22.75 -1.17
N ALA A 80 2.21 -21.98 -1.16
CA ALA A 80 3.50 -22.42 -0.63
C ALA A 80 3.42 -22.75 0.87
N ILE A 81 2.77 -21.90 1.67
CA ILE A 81 2.55 -22.14 3.10
C ILE A 81 1.72 -23.42 3.31
N ARG A 82 0.61 -23.56 2.57
CA ARG A 82 -0.24 -24.77 2.64
C ARG A 82 0.51 -26.03 2.21
N GLY A 83 1.39 -25.94 1.21
CA GLY A 83 2.16 -27.06 0.66
C GLY A 83 3.33 -27.49 1.53
N THR A 84 3.79 -26.63 2.44
CA THR A 84 4.92 -26.92 3.35
C THR A 84 4.54 -27.89 4.47
N PHE A 85 3.28 -27.85 4.93
CA PHE A 85 2.82 -28.69 6.04
C PHE A 85 2.15 -29.97 5.53
N THR A 86 2.80 -31.11 5.76
CA THR A 86 2.32 -32.45 5.36
C THR A 86 1.35 -33.07 6.37
N GLY A 87 1.44 -32.69 7.65
CA GLY A 87 0.54 -33.14 8.71
C GLY A 87 -0.85 -32.51 8.62
N ARG A 88 -1.90 -33.33 8.69
CA ARG A 88 -3.32 -32.90 8.63
C ARG A 88 -3.66 -31.72 9.58
N PRO A 89 -3.37 -31.76 10.90
CA PRO A 89 -3.75 -30.66 11.79
C PRO A 89 -2.99 -29.36 11.48
N LEU A 90 -1.68 -29.46 11.25
CA LEU A 90 -0.82 -28.31 10.99
C LEU A 90 -1.17 -27.61 9.67
N ARG A 91 -1.61 -28.38 8.67
CA ARG A 91 -2.10 -27.85 7.39
C ARG A 91 -3.38 -27.02 7.56
N TYR A 92 -4.34 -27.47 8.38
CA TYR A 92 -5.56 -26.69 8.63
C TYR A 92 -5.27 -25.42 9.43
N ILE A 93 -4.36 -25.48 10.40
CA ILE A 93 -3.88 -24.29 11.12
C ILE A 93 -3.25 -23.29 10.14
N ALA A 94 -2.37 -23.76 9.26
CA ALA A 94 -1.72 -22.91 8.26
C ALA A 94 -2.74 -22.25 7.30
N ILE A 95 -3.75 -23.00 6.85
CA ILE A 95 -4.85 -22.43 6.05
C ILE A 95 -5.61 -21.38 6.86
N GLY A 96 -5.93 -21.66 8.12
CA GLY A 96 -6.62 -20.73 9.02
C GLY A 96 -5.85 -19.42 9.17
N VAL A 97 -4.54 -19.48 9.36
CA VAL A 97 -3.66 -18.30 9.46
C VAL A 97 -3.61 -17.52 8.15
N VAL A 98 -3.51 -18.19 6.99
CA VAL A 98 -3.49 -17.51 5.69
C VAL A 98 -4.83 -16.81 5.41
N VAL A 99 -5.95 -17.50 5.64
CA VAL A 99 -7.28 -16.93 5.42
C VAL A 99 -7.56 -15.79 6.39
N SER A 100 -7.18 -15.92 7.67
CA SER A 100 -7.34 -14.85 8.65
C SER A 100 -6.45 -13.65 8.33
N ALA A 101 -5.20 -13.86 7.92
CA ALA A 101 -4.31 -12.79 7.50
C ALA A 101 -4.86 -12.02 6.27
N ILE A 102 -5.41 -12.73 5.29
CA ILE A 102 -6.04 -12.09 4.12
C ILE A 102 -7.32 -11.36 4.53
N GLY A 103 -8.20 -11.97 5.32
CA GLY A 103 -9.47 -11.37 5.71
C GLY A 103 -9.29 -10.20 6.68
N VAL A 104 -8.75 -10.47 7.85
CA VAL A 104 -8.56 -9.49 8.94
C VAL A 104 -7.52 -8.44 8.55
N GLY A 105 -6.42 -8.85 7.92
CA GLY A 105 -5.37 -7.92 7.50
C GLY A 105 -5.85 -6.92 6.45
N ASN A 106 -6.57 -7.38 5.41
CA ASN A 106 -7.14 -6.47 4.43
C ASN A 106 -8.26 -5.63 5.03
N ALA A 107 -9.09 -6.17 5.93
CA ALA A 107 -10.11 -5.38 6.62
C ALA A 107 -9.49 -4.24 7.43
N ALA A 108 -8.45 -4.54 8.23
CA ALA A 108 -7.72 -3.52 8.99
C ALA A 108 -7.07 -2.46 8.08
N TYR A 109 -6.45 -2.90 6.99
CA TYR A 109 -5.85 -2.00 5.99
C TYR A 109 -6.91 -1.08 5.35
N GLN A 110 -8.05 -1.63 4.94
CA GLN A 110 -9.13 -0.86 4.34
C GLN A 110 -9.80 0.09 5.34
N THR A 111 -9.97 -0.31 6.60
CA THR A 111 -10.44 0.58 7.67
C THR A 111 -9.52 1.79 7.81
N GLY A 112 -8.20 1.59 7.79
CA GLY A 112 -7.24 2.70 7.82
C GLY A 112 -7.40 3.67 6.65
N ASN A 113 -7.64 3.15 5.44
CA ASN A 113 -7.86 3.99 4.25
C ASN A 113 -9.19 4.73 4.28
N LEU A 114 -10.27 4.09 4.74
CA LEU A 114 -11.58 4.73 4.91
C LEU A 114 -11.52 5.86 5.94
N LEU A 115 -10.89 5.62 7.09
CA LEU A 115 -10.71 6.62 8.13
C LEU A 115 -9.87 7.79 7.62
N GLY A 116 -8.73 7.53 6.96
CA GLY A 116 -7.89 8.61 6.43
C GLY A 116 -8.59 9.45 5.36
N ALA A 117 -9.38 8.81 4.49
CA ALA A 117 -10.20 9.50 3.50
C ALA A 117 -11.30 10.35 4.17
N ALA A 118 -11.96 9.81 5.19
CA ALA A 118 -12.99 10.50 5.95
C ALA A 118 -12.43 11.75 6.66
N THR A 119 -11.29 11.63 7.35
CA THR A 119 -10.62 12.78 7.98
C THR A 119 -10.18 13.82 6.95
N GLY A 120 -9.75 13.39 5.76
CA GLY A 120 -9.44 14.30 4.66
C GLY A 120 -10.66 15.07 4.16
N LEU A 121 -11.81 14.40 4.02
CA LEU A 121 -13.08 15.02 3.61
C LEU A 121 -13.64 15.93 4.70
N GLU A 122 -13.56 15.53 5.96
CA GLU A 122 -13.92 16.36 7.11
C GLU A 122 -13.12 17.67 7.11
N GLY A 123 -11.80 17.61 6.85
CA GLY A 123 -10.96 18.81 6.75
C GLY A 123 -11.31 19.75 5.58
N LEU A 124 -11.95 19.24 4.51
CA LEU A 124 -12.29 20.03 3.32
C LEU A 124 -13.74 20.54 3.31
N ALA A 125 -14.69 19.70 3.73
CA ALA A 125 -16.12 19.94 3.62
C ALA A 125 -16.82 20.06 4.99
N GLY A 126 -16.08 19.88 6.10
CA GLY A 126 -16.65 19.81 7.45
C GLY A 126 -17.49 18.56 7.68
N GLY A 127 -18.30 18.57 8.74
CA GLY A 127 -19.17 17.46 9.13
C GLY A 127 -18.48 16.43 10.02
N GLU A 128 -19.20 15.39 10.41
CA GLU A 128 -18.70 14.35 11.31
C GLU A 128 -17.96 13.25 10.52
N SER A 129 -16.76 12.85 10.97
CA SER A 129 -16.00 11.74 10.38
C SER A 129 -16.84 10.47 10.20
N SER A 130 -17.73 10.15 11.14
CA SER A 130 -18.60 8.97 11.09
C SER A 130 -19.50 8.96 9.85
N THR A 131 -20.06 10.12 9.49
CA THR A 131 -20.89 10.27 8.28
C THR A 131 -20.07 9.99 7.02
N TRP A 132 -18.86 10.53 6.92
CA TRP A 132 -17.98 10.31 5.79
C TRP A 132 -17.55 8.85 5.66
N VAL A 133 -17.24 8.18 6.77
CA VAL A 133 -16.92 6.74 6.77
C VAL A 133 -18.11 5.92 6.24
N MET A 134 -19.33 6.22 6.70
CA MET A 134 -20.53 5.50 6.25
C MET A 134 -20.78 5.70 4.76
N LEU A 135 -20.68 6.94 4.28
CA LEU A 135 -20.87 7.29 2.86
C LEU A 135 -19.82 6.62 1.97
N LEU A 136 -18.54 6.73 2.32
CA LEU A 136 -17.44 6.12 1.55
C LEU A 136 -17.55 4.59 1.52
N SER A 137 -17.96 3.98 2.64
CA SER A 137 -18.20 2.53 2.73
C SER A 137 -19.35 2.12 1.81
N ALA A 138 -20.47 2.84 1.81
CA ALA A 138 -21.61 2.59 0.94
C ALA A 138 -21.23 2.72 -0.55
N ILE A 139 -20.50 3.78 -0.91
CA ILE A 139 -19.99 3.98 -2.28
C ILE A 139 -19.08 2.82 -2.69
N THR A 140 -18.17 2.41 -1.80
CA THR A 140 -17.23 1.30 -2.06
C THR A 140 -17.98 -0.02 -2.28
N ILE A 141 -18.99 -0.32 -1.47
CA ILE A 141 -19.84 -1.52 -1.63
C ILE A 141 -20.56 -1.50 -2.97
N VAL A 142 -21.19 -0.38 -3.33
CA VAL A 142 -21.92 -0.23 -4.61
C VAL A 142 -20.96 -0.39 -5.79
N LEU A 143 -19.78 0.25 -5.74
CA LEU A 143 -18.77 0.14 -6.80
C LEU A 143 -18.27 -1.30 -6.99
N LEU A 144 -18.06 -2.03 -5.89
CA LEU A 144 -17.68 -3.45 -5.95
C LEU A 144 -18.81 -4.31 -6.52
N TRP A 145 -20.06 -4.02 -6.16
CA TRP A 145 -21.22 -4.77 -6.65
C TRP A 145 -21.47 -4.58 -8.15
N LEU A 146 -21.21 -3.37 -8.68
CA LEU A 146 -21.35 -3.05 -10.10
C LEU A 146 -20.30 -3.74 -11.01
N GLY A 147 -19.22 -4.30 -10.46
CA GLY A 147 -18.31 -5.20 -11.18
C GLY A 147 -17.49 -4.62 -12.35
N HIS A 148 -17.46 -3.30 -12.56
CA HIS A 148 -16.71 -2.65 -13.65
C HIS A 148 -15.23 -2.41 -13.27
N TYR A 149 -14.51 -3.50 -12.95
CA TYR A 149 -13.16 -3.48 -12.35
C TYR A 149 -12.11 -2.67 -13.13
N GLN A 150 -12.14 -2.66 -14.46
CA GLN A 150 -11.09 -1.99 -15.24
C GLN A 150 -11.15 -0.46 -15.15
N TRP A 151 -12.35 0.11 -15.14
CA TRP A 151 -12.54 1.55 -14.99
C TRP A 151 -12.22 2.00 -13.57
N LEU A 152 -12.71 1.26 -12.57
CA LEU A 152 -12.43 1.51 -11.16
C LEU A 152 -10.93 1.49 -10.87
N THR A 153 -10.20 0.50 -11.38
CA THR A 153 -8.75 0.39 -11.19
C THR A 153 -8.02 1.60 -11.77
N ARG A 154 -8.37 2.05 -12.98
CA ARG A 154 -7.73 3.22 -13.61
C ARG A 154 -8.02 4.50 -12.83
N LEU A 155 -9.25 4.68 -12.34
CA LEU A 155 -9.64 5.80 -11.52
C LEU A 155 -8.85 5.83 -10.21
N LEU A 156 -8.77 4.70 -9.49
CA LEU A 156 -8.03 4.59 -8.24
C LEU A 156 -6.54 4.89 -8.43
N VAL A 157 -5.91 4.35 -9.47
CA VAL A 157 -4.51 4.66 -9.80
C VAL A 157 -4.32 6.15 -10.09
N ALA A 158 -5.24 6.76 -10.84
CA ALA A 158 -5.19 8.20 -11.12
C ALA A 158 -5.30 9.05 -9.84
N LEU A 159 -6.20 8.69 -8.92
CA LEU A 159 -6.34 9.37 -7.63
C LEU A 159 -5.09 9.24 -6.76
N VAL A 160 -4.48 8.06 -6.71
CA VAL A 160 -3.23 7.82 -5.98
C VAL A 160 -2.07 8.63 -6.55
N LEU A 161 -1.96 8.70 -7.88
CA LEU A 161 -0.95 9.53 -8.55
C LEU A 161 -1.17 11.02 -8.27
N LEU A 162 -2.42 11.50 -8.35
CA LEU A 162 -2.78 12.87 -8.01
C LEU A 162 -2.36 13.22 -6.57
N MET A 163 -2.70 12.34 -5.61
CA MET A 163 -2.33 12.51 -4.20
C MET A 163 -0.81 12.56 -4.01
N SER A 164 -0.08 11.68 -4.72
CA SER A 164 1.39 11.64 -4.67
C SER A 164 2.01 12.95 -5.19
N VAL A 165 1.50 13.47 -6.31
CA VAL A 165 1.96 14.75 -6.87
C VAL A 165 1.64 15.90 -5.92
N ALA A 166 0.44 15.95 -5.34
CA ALA A 166 0.06 16.97 -4.38
C ALA A 166 0.97 16.97 -3.14
N PHE A 167 1.31 15.79 -2.61
CA PHE A 167 2.20 15.66 -1.47
C PHE A 167 3.64 16.12 -1.78
N LEU A 168 4.17 15.73 -2.94
CA LEU A 168 5.49 16.18 -3.40
C LEU A 168 5.54 17.70 -3.62
N ALA A 169 4.48 18.28 -4.19
CA ALA A 169 4.36 19.72 -4.35
C ALA A 169 4.34 20.45 -3.00
N ALA A 170 3.61 19.93 -2.01
CA ALA A 170 3.59 20.48 -0.66
C ALA A 170 4.98 20.41 0.01
N ALA A 171 5.67 19.28 -0.09
CA ALA A 171 7.03 19.12 0.43
C ALA A 171 8.02 20.11 -0.23
N ALA A 172 7.93 20.30 -1.55
CA ALA A 172 8.75 21.26 -2.28
C ALA A 172 8.46 22.72 -1.86
N ALA A 173 7.20 23.04 -1.57
CA ALA A 173 6.80 24.37 -1.10
C ALA A 173 7.30 24.67 0.32
N VAL A 174 7.25 23.68 1.23
CA VAL A 174 7.69 23.83 2.63
C VAL A 174 9.21 23.91 2.78
N ARG A 175 9.99 23.34 1.84
CA ARG A 175 11.47 23.32 1.86
C ARG A 175 12.03 22.79 3.20
N PRO A 176 11.75 21.53 3.56
CA PRO A 176 12.19 20.97 4.83
C PRO A 176 13.72 21.02 4.99
N PRO A 177 14.23 21.41 6.17
CA PRO A 177 15.67 21.52 6.42
C PRO A 177 16.34 20.15 6.30
N ALA A 178 17.30 20.04 5.36
CA ALA A 178 17.97 18.77 5.06
C ALA A 178 18.69 18.15 6.27
N GLY A 179 19.22 18.99 7.18
CA GLY A 179 19.89 18.51 8.40
C GLY A 179 18.95 17.74 9.33
N GLU A 180 17.73 18.24 9.53
CA GLU A 180 16.74 17.58 10.39
C GLU A 180 16.16 16.32 9.74
N LEU A 181 15.98 16.33 8.42
CA LEU A 181 15.58 15.14 7.66
C LEU A 181 16.62 14.01 7.81
N LEU A 182 17.90 14.35 7.63
CA LEU A 182 18.99 13.37 7.77
C LEU A 182 19.11 12.86 9.21
N ALA A 183 18.98 13.74 10.20
CA ALA A 183 18.97 13.35 11.61
C ALA A 183 17.78 12.41 11.92
N GLY A 184 16.58 12.75 11.46
CA GLY A 184 15.38 11.95 11.64
C GLY A 184 15.42 10.57 10.97
N VAL A 185 16.15 10.44 9.87
CA VAL A 185 16.37 9.16 9.16
C VAL A 185 17.43 8.30 9.84
N SER A 186 18.48 8.90 10.39
CA SER A 186 19.69 8.19 10.86
C SER A 186 19.69 7.87 12.35
N VAL A 187 18.99 8.65 13.17
CA VAL A 187 18.98 8.48 14.63
C VAL A 187 17.67 7.82 15.06
N PRO A 188 17.67 6.53 15.43
CA PRO A 188 16.47 5.89 15.96
C PRO A 188 16.16 6.45 17.35
N TYR A 189 15.15 7.31 17.40
CA TYR A 189 14.59 7.86 18.63
C TYR A 189 13.07 7.69 18.62
N VAL A 190 12.52 7.32 19.77
CA VAL A 190 11.09 7.13 19.99
C VAL A 190 10.67 8.13 21.06
N PRO A 191 9.88 9.17 20.72
CA PRO A 191 9.39 10.12 21.70
C PRO A 191 8.44 9.46 22.71
N THR A 192 8.48 9.93 23.96
CA THR A 192 7.53 9.50 25.00
C THR A 192 6.11 9.93 24.64
N GLY A 193 5.12 9.04 24.75
CA GLY A 193 3.73 9.20 24.33
C GLY A 193 3.44 8.80 22.88
N SER A 194 4.42 8.23 22.17
CA SER A 194 4.24 7.74 20.79
C SER A 194 3.47 6.40 20.73
N TRP A 195 3.24 5.90 19.51
CA TRP A 195 2.57 4.61 19.27
C TRP A 195 3.29 3.40 19.89
N ALA A 196 4.55 3.55 20.31
CA ALA A 196 5.35 2.52 20.96
C ALA A 196 5.28 2.56 22.50
N ASP A 197 4.60 3.56 23.08
CA ASP A 197 4.40 3.72 24.53
C ASP A 197 3.03 3.19 25.01
N VAL A 198 2.34 2.40 24.17
CA VAL A 198 1.04 1.77 24.46
C VAL A 198 1.16 0.25 24.53
#